data_AF-J9GB13-F1
#
_entry.id   AF-J9GB13-F1
#
_cell.length_a   1.000
_cell.length_b   1.000
_cell.length_c   1.000
_cell.angle_alpha   90.00
_cell.angle_beta   90.00
_cell.angle_gamma   90.00
#
_symmetry.space_group_name_H-M   'P 1'
#
loop_
_entity.id
_entity.type
_entity.pdbx_description
1 polymer ?
#
loop_
_entity_poly.entity_id
_entity_poly.type
_entity_poly.pdbx_seq_one_letter_code
_entity_poly.pdbx_strand_id
1 'polypeptide(L)' 'MRILHPLPRVNEIAYDVDDSPKAYYFQQAQNGLYAREAILCDVLGITLDEVRNDALRK' A
#
# COMPACT_ATOMS: atom_id res chain seq x y z
N MET A 1 -1.84 -17.64 7.29
CA MET A 1 -3.06 -16.81 7.32
C MET A 1 -2.67 -15.40 7.79
N ARG A 2 -3.07 -14.35 7.07
CA ARG A 2 -2.76 -12.93 7.37
C ARG A 2 -4.05 -12.18 7.72
N ILE A 3 -3.96 -11.18 8.60
CA ILE A 3 -5.08 -10.34 9.03
C ILE A 3 -5.05 -9.03 8.24
N LEU A 4 -6.17 -8.70 7.62
CA LEU A 4 -6.38 -7.49 6.82
C LEU A 4 -7.46 -6.61 7.45
N HIS A 5 -7.36 -5.31 7.26
CA HIS A 5 -8.31 -4.31 7.75
C HIS A 5 -8.12 -3.00 6.94
N PRO A 6 -9.19 -2.37 6.44
CA PRO A 6 -9.08 -1.18 5.59
C PRO A 6 -8.59 0.08 6.32
N LEU A 7 -8.73 0.11 7.66
CA LEU A 7 -8.46 1.25 8.54
C LEU A 7 -9.38 2.48 8.24
N PRO A 8 -9.55 3.42 9.21
CA PRO A 8 -9.16 3.31 10.61
C PRO A 8 -9.93 2.18 11.30
N ARG A 9 -9.29 1.50 12.25
CA ARG A 9 -10.00 0.59 13.15
C ARG A 9 -10.55 1.39 14.34
N VAL A 10 -11.67 0.94 14.89
CA VAL A 10 -12.30 1.47 16.08
C VAL A 10 -12.25 0.40 17.19
N ASN A 11 -13.08 -0.64 17.08
CA ASN A 11 -13.20 -1.71 18.08
C ASN A 11 -13.19 -3.12 17.45
N GLU A 12 -12.94 -3.22 16.15
CA GLU A 12 -12.98 -4.46 15.37
C GLU A 12 -11.75 -5.34 15.61
N ILE A 13 -10.62 -4.74 15.98
CA ILE A 13 -9.33 -5.40 16.20
C ILE A 13 -8.69 -4.81 17.46
N ALA A 14 -8.39 -5.65 18.44
CA ALA A 14 -7.68 -5.24 19.64
C ALA A 14 -6.25 -4.78 19.33
N TYR A 15 -5.73 -3.83 20.11
CA TYR A 15 -4.41 -3.23 19.88
C TYR A 15 -3.25 -4.22 20.05
N ASP A 16 -3.40 -5.24 20.90
CA ASP A 16 -2.42 -6.31 21.10
C ASP A 16 -2.18 -7.18 19.86
N VAL A 17 -3.09 -7.13 18.87
CA VAL A 17 -2.93 -7.80 17.59
C VAL A 17 -1.84 -7.15 16.74
N ASP A 18 -1.47 -5.89 16.98
CA ASP A 18 -0.44 -5.17 16.20
C ASP A 18 0.93 -5.85 16.23
N ASP A 19 1.29 -6.43 17.38
CA ASP A 19 2.56 -7.13 17.56
C ASP A 19 2.57 -8.53 16.91
N SER A 20 1.42 -8.98 16.40
CA SER A 20 1.33 -10.26 15.71
C SER A 20 2.07 -10.19 14.38
N PRO A 21 2.92 -11.17 14.03
CA PRO A 21 3.51 -11.27 12.69
C PRO A 21 2.46 -11.50 11.58
N LYS A 22 1.18 -11.69 11.95
CA LYS A 22 0.06 -11.83 11.04
C LYS A 22 -0.68 -10.52 10.76
N ALA A 23 -0.42 -9.45 11.53
CA ALA A 23 -1.02 -8.14 11.34
C ALA A 23 -0.49 -7.47 10.05
N TYR A 24 -1.30 -7.50 9.01
CA TYR A 24 -0.90 -7.04 7.67
C TYR A 24 -1.63 -5.78 7.20
N TYR A 25 -2.53 -5.22 8.01
CA TYR A 25 -3.31 -4.02 7.66
C TYR A 25 -2.45 -2.76 7.47
N PHE A 26 -1.29 -2.65 8.14
CA PHE A 26 -0.33 -1.58 7.87
C PHE A 26 0.31 -1.70 6.48
N GLN A 27 0.81 -2.89 6.14
CA GLN A 27 1.35 -3.19 4.81
C GLN A 27 0.26 -3.04 3.74
N GLN A 28 -0.98 -3.43 4.03
CA GLN A 28 -2.13 -3.26 3.15
C GLN A 28 -2.38 -1.78 2.86
N ALA A 29 -2.40 -0.92 3.88
CA ALA A 29 -2.59 0.52 3.71
C ALA A 29 -1.48 1.14 2.86
N GLN A 30 -0.22 0.74 3.10
CA GLN A 30 0.92 1.15 2.28
C GLN A 30 0.80 0.66 0.83
N ASN A 31 0.41 -0.60 0.62
CA ASN A 31 0.18 -1.16 -0.72
C ASN A 31 -0.93 -0.42 -1.47
N GLY A 32 -1.90 0.16 -0.75
CA GLY A 32 -2.91 1.03 -1.34
C GLY A 32 -2.34 2.29 -1.99
N LEU A 33 -1.22 2.83 -1.50
CA LEU A 33 -0.51 3.93 -2.16
C LEU A 33 0.03 3.49 -3.52
N TYR A 34 0.83 2.42 -3.54
CA TYR A 34 1.45 1.89 -4.75
C TYR A 34 0.42 1.43 -5.80
N ALA A 35 -0.69 0.84 -5.35
CA ALA A 35 -1.78 0.46 -6.24
C ALA A 35 -2.41 1.67 -6.92
N ARG A 36 -2.65 2.77 -6.19
CA ARG A 36 -3.18 4.01 -6.79
C ARG A 36 -2.19 4.64 -7.75
N GLU A 37 -0.90 4.69 -7.40
CA GLU A 37 0.15 5.19 -8.30
C GLU A 37 0.19 4.40 -9.61
N ALA A 38 0.11 3.07 -9.55
CA ALA A 38 0.08 2.23 -10.74
C ALA A 38 -1.16 2.47 -11.61
N ILE A 39 -2.35 2.58 -10.99
CA ILE A 39 -3.60 2.89 -11.72
C ILE A 39 -3.51 4.27 -12.40
N LEU A 40 -2.97 5.27 -11.70
CA LEU A 40 -2.79 6.60 -12.27
C LEU A 40 -1.81 6.59 -13.44
N CYS A 41 -0.71 5.85 -13.33
CA CYS A 41 0.23 5.69 -14.45
C CYS A 41 -0.44 5.04 -15.66
N ASP A 42 -1.20 3.97 -15.46
CA ASP A 42 -1.92 3.26 -16.53
C ASP A 42 -2.93 4.18 -17.25
N VAL A 43 -3.75 4.91 -16.50
CA VAL A 43 -4.75 5.83 -17.05
C VAL A 43 -4.10 7.01 -17.79
N LEU A 44 -2.92 7.46 -17.38
CA LEU A 44 -2.18 8.56 -18.00
C LEU A 44 -1.24 8.09 -19.12
N GLY A 45 -1.12 6.78 -19.36
CA GLY A 45 -0.17 6.22 -20.34
C GLY A 45 1.30 6.34 -19.94
N ILE A 46 1.60 6.50 -18.65
CA ILE A 46 2.96 6.60 -18.11
C ILE A 46 3.53 5.19 -17.91
N THR A 47 4.64 4.91 -18.57
CA THR A 47 5.32 3.62 -18.53
C THR A 47 6.29 3.52 -17.34
N LEU A 48 6.59 2.29 -16.94
CA LEU A 48 7.56 2.02 -15.88
C LEU A 48 8.96 2.57 -16.20
N ASP A 49 9.35 2.57 -17.48
CA ASP A 49 10.64 3.10 -17.91
C ASP A 49 10.70 4.62 -17.77
N GLU A 50 9.61 5.34 -18.04
CA GLU A 50 9.53 6.79 -17.80
C GLU A 50 9.65 7.13 -16.32
N VAL A 51 8.97 6.38 -15.44
CA VAL A 51 9.06 6.57 -13.97
C VAL A 51 10.49 6.32 -13.48
N ARG A 52 11.14 5.24 -13.93
CA ARG A 52 12.53 4.92 -13.57
C ARG A 52 13.50 5.98 -14.06
N ASN A 53 13.31 6.48 -15.27
CA ASN A 53 14.17 7.51 -15.86
C ASN A 53 14.02 8.87 -15.16
N ASP A 54 12.83 9.23 -14.65
CA ASP A 54 12.65 10.42 -13.80
C ASP A 54 13.38 10.28 -12.46
N ALA A 55 13.28 9.11 -11.82
CA ALA A 55 13.94 8.86 -10.54
C ALA A 55 15.47 8.96 -10.61
N LEU A 56 16.07 8.61 -11.75
CA LEU A 56 17.52 8.72 -12.00
C LEU A 56 17.98 10.13 -12.39
N ARG A 57 17.05 11.04 -12.71
CA ARG A 57 17.34 12.45 -13.06
C ARG A 57 17.34 13.39 -11.84
N LYS A 58 16.90 12.91 -10.68
CA LYS A 58 17.00 13.61 -9.38
C LYS A 58 18.32 13.28 -8.71
#